data_AF-A0A947PXM3-F1
#
_entry.id   AF-A0A947PXM3-F1
#
_cell.length_a   1.000
_cell.length_b   1.000
_cell.length_c   1.000
_cell.angle_alpha   90.00
_cell.angle_beta   90.00
_cell.angle_gamma   90.00
#
_symmetry.space_group_name_H-M   'P 1'
#
loop_
_entity.id
_entity.type
_entity.pdbx_description
1 polymer ?
#
loop_
_entity_poly.entity_id
_entity_poly.type
_entity_poly.pdbx_seq_one_letter_code
_entity_poly.pdbx_strand_id
1 'polypeptide(L)'
;MAQPATKQSAPLPSFNWEDPLDLESCLSDEDRMIRDVARAYCQDKLMPRVLEANRHEIFHREIMTEMGALGLLGSTIDGYGCPGVSQVAYG
;
A
#
# COMPACT_ATOMS: atom_id res chain seq x y z
N MET A 1 -27.78 48.74 13.64
CA MET A 1 -26.44 48.56 13.03
C MET A 1 -26.06 47.09 13.19
N ALA A 2 -26.25 46.27 12.15
CA ALA A 2 -25.95 44.84 12.19
C ALA A 2 -24.47 44.62 11.83
N GLN A 3 -23.74 43.91 12.70
CA GLN A 3 -22.35 43.56 12.45
C GLN A 3 -22.26 42.46 11.38
N PRO A 4 -21.31 42.53 10.43
CA PRO A 4 -21.14 41.50 9.42
C PRO A 4 -20.52 40.25 10.05
N ALA A 5 -21.15 39.09 9.84
CA ALA A 5 -20.62 37.80 10.26
C ALA A 5 -19.31 37.50 9.50
N THR A 6 -18.21 37.38 10.24
CA THR A 6 -16.92 36.90 9.73
C THR A 6 -17.05 35.45 9.29
N LYS A 7 -17.00 35.19 7.97
CA LYS A 7 -16.84 33.84 7.42
C LYS A 7 -15.46 33.32 7.84
N GLN A 8 -15.42 32.33 8.72
CA GLN A 8 -14.19 31.55 8.96
C GLN A 8 -13.86 30.78 7.69
N SER A 9 -12.71 31.07 7.10
CA SER A 9 -12.14 30.31 6.00
C SER A 9 -11.62 28.96 6.53
N ALA A 10 -11.95 27.87 5.85
CA ALA A 10 -11.40 26.56 6.15
C ALA A 10 -9.86 26.59 6.09
N PRO A 11 -9.16 25.86 6.97
CA PRO A 11 -7.70 25.79 6.96
C PRO A 11 -7.20 25.20 5.64
N LEU A 12 -6.08 25.73 5.13
CA LEU A 12 -5.41 25.21 3.94
C LEU A 12 -4.88 23.79 4.21
N PRO A 13 -4.97 22.87 3.24
CA PRO A 13 -4.41 21.53 3.38
C PRO A 13 -2.89 21.59 3.61
N SER A 14 -2.36 20.74 4.48
CA SER A 14 -0.92 20.65 4.70
C SER A 14 -0.26 19.94 3.51
N PHE A 15 0.80 20.52 2.98
CA PHE A 15 1.56 19.90 1.90
C PHE A 15 2.38 18.71 2.40
N ASN A 16 2.18 17.53 1.80
CA ASN A 16 2.98 16.33 2.02
C ASN A 16 3.98 16.16 0.86
N TRP A 17 5.28 16.11 1.15
CA TRP A 17 6.31 15.93 0.11
C TRP A 17 6.43 14.47 -0.37
N GLU A 18 6.01 13.50 0.45
CA GLU A 18 5.98 12.07 0.10
C GLU A 18 4.75 11.74 -0.77
N ASP A 19 3.72 12.58 -0.70
CA ASP A 19 2.51 12.48 -1.52
C ASP A 19 2.02 13.88 -1.97
N PRO A 20 2.71 14.54 -2.94
CA PRO A 20 2.39 15.90 -3.34
C PRO A 20 1.03 16.06 -4.02
N LEU A 21 0.46 14.97 -4.54
CA LEU A 21 -0.79 14.96 -5.31
C LEU A 21 -1.94 14.25 -4.58
N ASP A 22 -1.75 13.90 -3.30
CA ASP A 22 -2.76 13.22 -2.48
C ASP A 22 -3.29 11.94 -3.15
N LEU A 23 -2.37 11.07 -3.61
CA LEU A 23 -2.67 9.73 -4.10
C LEU A 23 -3.49 8.96 -3.06
N GLU A 24 -3.24 9.18 -1.77
CA GLU A 24 -4.00 8.54 -0.70
C GLU A 24 -5.50 8.69 -0.90
N SER A 25 -5.98 9.89 -1.22
CA SER A 25 -7.40 10.19 -1.45
C SER A 25 -8.01 9.47 -2.66
N CYS A 26 -7.18 9.07 -3.63
CA CYS A 26 -7.61 8.37 -4.85
C CYS A 26 -7.80 6.86 -4.67
N LEU A 27 -7.30 6.30 -3.57
CA LEU A 27 -7.37 4.87 -3.28
C LEU A 27 -8.67 4.51 -2.54
N SER A 28 -9.25 3.36 -2.87
CA SER A 28 -10.31 2.79 -2.05
C SER A 28 -9.76 2.29 -0.71
N ASP A 29 -10.63 2.10 0.28
CA ASP A 29 -10.21 1.57 1.58
C ASP A 29 -9.59 0.17 1.46
N GLU A 30 -10.08 -0.64 0.51
CA GLU A 30 -9.53 -1.94 0.19
C GLU A 30 -8.11 -1.84 -0.41
N ASP A 31 -7.89 -0.94 -1.38
CA ASP A 31 -6.58 -0.73 -1.98
C ASP A 31 -5.55 -0.26 -0.93
N ARG A 32 -5.96 0.64 -0.02
CA ARG A 32 -5.12 1.09 1.10
C ARG A 32 -4.77 -0.07 2.04
N MET A 33 -5.75 -0.89 2.40
CA MET A 33 -5.52 -2.06 3.25
C MET A 33 -4.53 -3.04 2.60
N ILE A 34 -4.70 -3.35 1.31
CA ILE A 34 -3.81 -4.26 0.58
C ILE A 34 -2.38 -3.69 0.54
N ARG A 35 -2.24 -2.40 0.23
CA ARG A 35 -0.94 -1.71 0.25
C ARG A 35 -0.26 -1.81 1.61
N ASP A 36 -1.00 -1.59 2.69
CA ASP A 36 -0.43 -1.59 4.04
C ASP A 36 -0.01 -2.99 4.47
N VAL A 37 -0.78 -4.04 4.11
CA VAL A 37 -0.39 -5.44 4.30
C VAL A 37 0.86 -5.78 3.52
N ALA A 38 0.93 -5.41 2.24
CA ALA A 38 2.10 -5.63 1.40
C ALA A 38 3.34 -4.90 1.97
N ARG A 39 3.17 -3.64 2.41
CA ARG A 39 4.24 -2.85 3.03
C ARG A 39 4.75 -3.52 4.30
N ALA A 40 3.87 -3.95 5.19
CA ALA A 40 4.25 -4.63 6.43
C ALA A 40 5.06 -5.90 6.15
N TYR A 41 4.58 -6.75 5.24
CA TYR A 41 5.31 -7.96 4.83
C TYR A 41 6.71 -7.65 4.27
N CYS A 42 6.81 -6.64 3.40
CA CYS A 42 8.09 -6.23 2.82
C CYS A 42 9.07 -5.75 3.91
N GLN A 43 8.63 -4.93 4.87
CA GLN A 43 9.49 -4.42 5.93
C GLN A 43 9.87 -5.51 6.94
N ASP A 44 8.93 -6.37 7.32
CA ASP A 44 9.15 -7.35 8.39
C ASP A 44 9.86 -8.62 7.90
N LYS A 45 9.66 -9.02 6.65
CA LYS A 45 10.15 -10.31 6.11
C LYS A 45 11.20 -10.15 5.02
N LEU A 46 11.06 -9.18 4.12
CA LEU A 46 11.98 -9.04 2.98
C LEU A 46 13.20 -8.16 3.34
N MET A 47 12.97 -7.02 3.98
CA MET A 47 14.02 -6.06 4.33
C MET A 47 15.16 -6.67 5.16
N PRO A 48 14.93 -7.56 6.15
CA PRO A 48 16.01 -8.17 6.91
C PRO A 48 16.85 -9.16 6.07
N ARG A 49 16.26 -9.74 5.02
CA ARG A 49 16.89 -10.80 4.20
C ARG A 49 17.67 -10.23 3.02
N VAL A 50 17.27 -9.06 2.49
CA VAL A 50 17.72 -8.57 1.18
C VAL A 50 19.23 -8.36 1.07
N LEU A 51 19.89 -7.90 2.14
CA LEU A 51 21.32 -7.57 2.11
C LEU A 51 22.18 -8.82 1.83
N GLU A 52 21.97 -9.87 2.62
CA GLU A 52 22.73 -11.11 2.50
C GLU A 52 22.25 -11.95 1.31
N ALA A 53 20.94 -11.96 1.05
CA ALA A 53 20.37 -12.65 -0.10
C ALA A 53 20.93 -12.09 -1.42
N ASN A 54 21.02 -10.77 -1.56
CA ASN A 54 21.60 -10.15 -2.75
C ASN A 54 23.11 -10.40 -2.85
N ARG A 55 23.85 -10.25 -1.74
CA ARG A 55 25.31 -10.45 -1.72
C ARG A 55 25.75 -11.85 -2.12
N HIS A 56 24.97 -12.86 -1.75
CA HIS A 56 25.30 -14.27 -1.97
C HIS A 56 24.46 -14.92 -3.07
N GLU A 57 23.65 -14.14 -3.80
CA GLU A 57 22.78 -14.63 -4.88
C GLU A 57 21.82 -15.74 -4.41
N ILE A 58 21.30 -15.62 -3.19
CA ILE A 58 20.41 -16.61 -2.57
C ILE A 58 18.96 -16.16 -2.72
N PHE A 59 18.14 -17.00 -3.37
CA PHE A 59 16.70 -16.85 -3.38
C PHE A 59 16.05 -17.77 -2.33
N HIS A 60 15.42 -17.17 -1.33
CA HIS A 60 14.67 -17.88 -0.30
C HIS A 60 13.30 -18.31 -0.84
N ARG A 61 13.13 -19.59 -1.14
CA ARG A 61 11.90 -20.14 -1.72
C ARG A 61 10.68 -19.91 -0.83
N GLU A 62 10.88 -19.81 0.48
CA GLU A 62 9.82 -19.59 1.47
C GLU A 62 9.07 -18.28 1.21
N ILE A 63 9.71 -17.29 0.59
CA ILE A 63 9.09 -16.01 0.19
C ILE A 63 7.84 -16.24 -0.67
N MET A 64 7.89 -17.21 -1.60
CA MET A 64 6.74 -17.51 -2.46
C MET A 64 5.58 -18.12 -1.67
N THR A 65 5.88 -18.94 -0.67
CA THR A 65 4.86 -19.52 0.21
C THR A 65 4.26 -18.45 1.13
N GLU A 66 5.09 -17.57 1.69
CA GLU A 66 4.67 -16.46 2.53
C GLU A 66 3.77 -15.48 1.74
N MET A 67 4.18 -15.08 0.53
CA MET A 67 3.38 -14.20 -0.34
C MET A 67 2.06 -14.86 -0.80
N GLY A 68 2.08 -16.15 -1.10
CA GLY A 68 0.88 -16.90 -1.47
C GLY A 68 -0.14 -16.96 -0.33
N ALA A 69 0.32 -17.16 0.91
CA ALA A 69 -0.55 -17.16 2.09
C ALA A 69 -1.21 -15.79 2.35
N LEU A 70 -0.57 -14.70 1.93
CA LEU A 70 -1.09 -13.34 2.02
C LEU A 70 -1.96 -12.93 0.82
N GLY A 71 -2.14 -13.81 -0.18
CA GLY A 71 -2.90 -13.48 -1.39
C GLY A 71 -2.19 -12.49 -2.32
N LEU A 72 -0.87 -12.29 -2.17
CA LEU A 72 -0.11 -11.35 -3.00
C LEU A 72 0.31 -11.94 -4.36
N LEU A 73 -0.08 -13.19 -4.66
CA LEU A 73 0.24 -13.88 -5.91
C LEU A 73 -1.02 -14.07 -6.75
N GLY A 74 -0.96 -13.66 -8.01
CA GLY A 74 -2.13 -13.72 -8.91
C GLY A 74 -3.29 -12.88 -8.39
N SER A 75 -2.99 -11.74 -7.77
CA SER A 75 -3.97 -11.00 -6.97
C SER A 75 -5.18 -10.54 -7.78
N THR A 76 -5.03 -10.28 -9.08
CA THR A 76 -6.12 -9.85 -9.99
C THR A 76 -6.97 -10.98 -10.56
N ILE A 77 -6.61 -12.24 -10.30
CA ILE A 77 -7.37 -13.41 -10.77
C ILE A 77 -8.55 -13.63 -9.84
N ASP A 78 -9.75 -13.71 -10.41
CA ASP A 78 -10.95 -14.14 -9.70
C ASP A 78 -11.11 -15.66 -9.76
N GLY A 79 -11.46 -16.28 -8.64
CA GLY A 79 -11.53 -17.73 -8.47
C GLY A 79 -10.19 -18.42 -8.18
N TYR A 80 -10.17 -19.75 -8.20
CA TYR A 80 -8.98 -20.60 -8.00
C TYR A 80 -8.22 -20.43 -6.66
N GLY A 81 -8.84 -19.77 -5.68
CA GLY A 81 -8.18 -19.42 -4.41
C GLY A 81 -7.39 -18.11 -4.47
N CYS A 82 -7.52 -17.34 -5.56
CA CYS A 82 -6.95 -16.01 -5.72
C CYS A 82 -7.95 -14.93 -5.22
N PRO A 83 -7.46 -13.76 -4.76
CA PRO A 83 -8.29 -12.77 -4.10
C PRO A 83 -9.11 -11.86 -5.02
N GLY A 84 -8.87 -11.83 -6.33
CA GLY A 84 -9.67 -11.04 -7.28
C GLY A 84 -9.61 -9.51 -7.06
N VAL A 85 -8.47 -8.99 -6.59
CA VAL A 85 -8.31 -7.56 -6.26
C VAL A 85 -8.22 -6.67 -7.49
N SER A 86 -8.44 -5.37 -7.28
CA SER A 86 -8.38 -4.35 -8.32
C SER A 86 -6.98 -4.27 -8.99
N GLN A 87 -6.93 -3.75 -10.22
CA GLN A 87 -5.64 -3.47 -10.88
C GLN A 87 -4.83 -2.39 -10.12
N VAL A 88 -5.53 -1.49 -9.42
CA VAL A 88 -4.89 -0.46 -8.59
C VAL A 88 -4.21 -1.09 -7.37
N ALA A 89 -4.85 -2.08 -6.74
CA ALA A 89 -4.29 -2.84 -5.63
C ALA A 89 -3.12 -3.74 -6.05
N TYR A 90 -3.08 -4.19 -7.30
CA TYR A 90 -1.94 -4.94 -7.84
C TYR A 90 -0.71 -4.05 -8.01
N GLY A 91 -0.89 -2.84 -8.54
CA GLY A 91 0.18 -1.87 -8.79
C GLY A 91 0.16 -1.30 -10.21
#